data_AF-A0A411KZH2-F1
#
_entry.id   AF-A0A411KZH2-F1
#
_cell.length_a   1.000
_cell.length_b   1.000
_cell.length_c   1.000
_cell.angle_alpha   90.00
_cell.angle_beta   90.00
_cell.angle_gamma   90.00
#
_symmetry.space_group_name_H-M   'P 1'
#
loop_
_entity.id
_entity.type
_entity.pdbx_description
1 polymer ?
#
loop_
_entity_poly.entity_id
_entity_poly.type
_entity_poly.pdbx_seq_one_letter_code
_entity_poly.pdbx_strand_id
1 'polypeptide(L)'
;MSICPSGVPRVGRPNVAISYLLILLGLCLGADAGKTTYYDSPRLPTTLVPFHYDLKLLTRLENSSTFGYEGAVNISFFVHKSTDVVVLHANDFSIKLGKIRLLEWNTLNKYEVTEFSFNRKLDYLIIKVDSYLKEGRYYSLNIEFGRRMSENRRGGYFLVYSTDVGSQQK
;
A
#
# COMPACT_ATOMS: atom_id res chain seq x y z
N MET A 1 -78.96 -38.32 -21.11
CA MET A 1 -79.01 -37.59 -19.82
C MET A 1 -77.57 -37.45 -19.35
N SER A 2 -77.11 -36.20 -19.18
CA SER A 2 -75.84 -35.67 -18.63
C SER A 2 -74.71 -36.68 -18.30
N ILE A 3 -73.46 -36.47 -18.71
CA ILE A 3 -72.47 -35.67 -17.93
C ILE A 3 -71.21 -35.42 -18.80
N CYS A 4 -70.68 -34.19 -18.76
CA CYS A 4 -69.25 -33.90 -18.93
C CYS A 4 -68.88 -32.79 -17.94
N PRO A 5 -67.86 -32.96 -17.08
CA PRO A 5 -67.21 -31.83 -16.44
C PRO A 5 -65.82 -31.61 -17.05
N SER A 6 -65.57 -30.35 -17.37
CA SER A 6 -64.30 -29.76 -17.76
C SER A 6 -63.28 -29.80 -16.62
N GLY A 7 -62.10 -30.35 -16.89
CA GLY A 7 -60.94 -30.26 -16.00
C GLY A 7 -60.15 -28.98 -16.25
N VAL A 8 -59.98 -28.16 -15.22
CA VAL A 8 -59.05 -27.01 -15.22
C VAL A 8 -57.66 -27.51 -14.81
N PRO A 9 -56.57 -27.17 -15.53
CA PRO A 9 -55.23 -27.59 -15.16
C PRO A 9 -54.75 -26.82 -13.92
N ARG A 10 -54.25 -27.56 -12.92
CA ARG A 10 -53.60 -26.99 -11.73
C ARG A 10 -52.20 -26.51 -12.12
N VAL A 11 -51.96 -25.21 -12.02
CA VAL A 11 -50.63 -24.62 -12.07
C VAL A 11 -49.85 -25.13 -10.84
N GLY A 12 -48.78 -25.88 -11.10
CA GLY A 12 -47.90 -26.42 -10.07
C GLY A 12 -47.19 -25.31 -9.31
N ARG A 13 -47.18 -25.41 -7.97
CA ARG A 13 -46.45 -24.48 -7.09
C ARG A 13 -44.95 -24.56 -7.43
N PRO A 14 -44.25 -23.43 -7.59
CA PRO A 14 -42.81 -23.46 -7.82
C PRO A 14 -42.10 -24.12 -6.62
N ASN A 15 -41.19 -25.04 -6.92
CA ASN A 15 -40.38 -25.72 -5.90
C ASN A 15 -39.49 -24.70 -5.20
N VAL A 16 -39.78 -24.44 -3.93
CA VAL A 16 -39.03 -23.52 -3.06
C VAL A 16 -37.53 -23.88 -3.02
N ALA A 17 -37.18 -25.15 -3.23
CA ALA A 17 -35.80 -25.60 -3.37
C ALA A 17 -35.06 -24.98 -4.57
N ILE A 18 -35.76 -24.74 -5.69
CA ILE A 18 -35.18 -24.14 -6.91
C ILE A 18 -34.90 -22.65 -6.69
N SER A 19 -35.77 -21.95 -5.95
CA SER A 19 -35.52 -20.54 -5.58
C SER A 19 -34.32 -20.39 -4.65
N TYR A 20 -34.12 -21.31 -3.68
CA TYR A 20 -32.94 -21.27 -2.82
C TYR A 20 -31.65 -21.59 -3.58
N LEU A 21 -31.69 -22.51 -4.56
CA LEU A 21 -30.54 -22.85 -5.39
C LEU A 21 -30.08 -21.67 -6.27
N LEU A 22 -31.02 -20.91 -6.82
CA LEU A 22 -30.71 -19.70 -7.61
C LEU A 22 -30.18 -18.55 -6.75
N ILE A 23 -30.68 -18.39 -5.52
CA ILE A 23 -30.18 -17.39 -4.56
C ILE A 23 -28.75 -17.72 -4.11
N LEU A 24 -28.43 -19.00 -3.88
CA LEU A 24 -27.07 -19.46 -3.56
C LEU A 24 -26.08 -19.24 -4.72
N LEU A 25 -26.51 -19.49 -5.97
CA LEU A 25 -25.70 -19.21 -7.16
C LEU A 25 -25.45 -17.70 -7.37
N GLY A 26 -26.43 -16.85 -7.06
CA GLY A 26 -26.29 -15.39 -7.13
C GLY A 26 -25.34 -14.80 -6.08
N LEU A 27 -25.27 -15.39 -4.89
CA LEU A 27 -24.35 -14.98 -3.82
C LEU A 27 -22.88 -15.34 -4.10
N CYS A 28 -22.62 -16.38 -4.90
CA CYS A 28 -21.26 -16.80 -5.23
C CYS A 28 -20.58 -15.93 -6.32
N LEU A 29 -21.34 -15.15 -7.08
CA LEU A 29 -20.83 -14.32 -8.19
C LEU A 29 -20.25 -12.96 -7.75
N GLY A 30 -20.34 -12.61 -6.46
CA GLY A 30 -20.03 -11.27 -5.96
C GLY A 30 -18.78 -11.14 -5.10
N ALA A 31 -17.90 -12.15 -5.05
CA ALA A 31 -16.65 -12.07 -4.31
C ALA A 31 -15.45 -12.20 -5.26
N ASP A 32 -15.23 -11.19 -6.10
CA ASP A 32 -13.85 -10.93 -6.53
C ASP A 32 -13.12 -10.36 -5.32
N ALA A 33 -12.67 -11.27 -4.45
CA ALA A 33 -11.76 -10.94 -3.37
C ALA A 33 -10.47 -10.48 -4.03
N GLY A 34 -10.37 -9.17 -4.25
CA GLY A 34 -9.16 -8.53 -4.77
C GLY A 34 -7.96 -9.10 -4.02
N LYS A 35 -7.13 -9.86 -4.75
CA LYS A 35 -5.88 -10.41 -4.22
C LYS A 35 -5.01 -9.23 -3.80
N THR A 36 -5.08 -8.87 -2.53
CA THR A 36 -4.11 -7.97 -1.93
C THR A 36 -2.76 -8.67 -2.02
N THR A 37 -1.83 -8.05 -2.75
CA THR A 37 -0.48 -8.56 -2.95
C THR A 37 0.32 -8.37 -1.66
N TYR A 38 0.07 -9.22 -0.68
CA TYR A 38 0.72 -9.11 0.62
C TYR A 38 2.08 -9.80 0.55
N TYR A 39 3.16 -9.02 0.54
CA TYR A 39 4.50 -9.53 0.77
C TYR A 39 4.67 -9.86 2.25
N ASP A 40 4.88 -11.14 2.58
CA ASP A 40 4.82 -11.69 3.94
C ASP A 40 6.15 -12.29 4.44
N SER A 41 7.18 -12.31 3.60
CA SER A 41 8.51 -12.74 4.00
C SER A 41 9.13 -11.74 4.98
N PRO A 42 9.84 -12.20 6.03
CA PRO A 42 10.49 -11.33 7.01
C PRO A 42 11.76 -10.63 6.47
N ARG A 43 12.29 -11.09 5.33
CA ARG A 43 13.40 -10.45 4.62
C ARG A 43 12.87 -9.78 3.38
N LEU A 44 13.47 -8.65 2.98
CA LEU A 44 13.15 -7.99 1.72
C LEU A 44 13.39 -8.92 0.51
N PRO A 45 12.64 -8.73 -0.60
CA PRO A 45 12.92 -9.43 -1.83
C PRO A 45 14.32 -9.07 -2.35
N THR A 46 14.99 -10.04 -2.97
CA THR A 46 16.29 -9.82 -3.63
C THR A 46 16.16 -9.36 -5.08
N THR A 47 14.96 -8.93 -5.51
CA THR A 47 14.67 -8.52 -6.89
C THR A 47 15.37 -7.23 -7.27
N LEU A 48 15.62 -6.35 -6.31
CA LEU A 48 16.29 -5.07 -6.48
C LEU A 48 17.34 -4.83 -5.40
N VAL A 49 18.39 -4.09 -5.75
CA VAL A 49 19.48 -3.71 -4.86
C VAL A 49 19.70 -2.20 -4.95
N PRO A 50 19.47 -1.43 -3.87
CA PRO A 50 19.77 -0.01 -3.85
C PRO A 50 21.28 0.23 -3.79
N PHE A 51 21.74 1.29 -4.44
CA PHE A 51 23.15 1.69 -4.43
C PHE A 51 23.37 3.17 -4.10
N HIS A 52 22.32 4.00 -4.14
CA HIS A 52 22.43 5.42 -3.75
C HIS A 52 21.11 5.96 -3.19
N TYR A 53 21.23 6.88 -2.24
CA TYR A 53 20.11 7.60 -1.63
C TYR A 53 20.46 9.10 -1.57
N ASP A 54 19.63 9.94 -2.20
CA ASP A 54 19.61 11.39 -1.96
C ASP A 54 18.44 11.70 -1.05
N LEU A 55 18.73 12.12 0.19
CA LEU A 55 17.76 12.38 1.24
C LEU A 55 17.74 13.88 1.57
N LYS A 56 16.56 14.50 1.41
CA LYS A 56 16.28 15.87 1.84
C LYS A 56 15.28 15.84 2.97
N LEU A 57 15.58 16.55 4.05
CA LEU A 57 14.76 16.57 5.26
C LEU A 57 14.66 18.00 5.78
N LEU A 58 13.43 18.45 6.02
CA LEU A 58 13.12 19.70 6.70
C LEU A 58 12.41 19.39 8.01
N THR A 59 13.08 19.66 9.11
CA THR A 59 12.54 19.44 10.46
C THR A 59 12.06 20.77 11.03
N ARG A 60 10.84 20.77 11.59
CA ARG A 60 10.21 21.93 12.23
C ARG A 60 10.19 21.72 13.73
N LEU A 61 11.07 22.40 14.45
CA LEU A 61 11.23 22.31 15.92
C LEU A 61 10.94 23.63 16.67
N GLU A 62 10.47 24.66 15.97
CA GLU A 62 10.27 26.00 16.53
C GLU A 62 9.01 26.12 17.40
N ASN A 63 7.97 25.32 17.12
CA ASN A 63 6.69 25.39 17.83
C ASN A 63 6.18 23.98 18.12
N SER A 64 5.91 23.70 19.40
CA SER A 64 5.47 22.39 19.88
C SER A 64 4.19 21.88 19.21
N SER A 65 3.32 22.79 18.77
CA SER A 65 2.10 22.43 18.02
C SER A 65 2.39 21.95 16.58
N THR A 66 3.55 22.29 16.02
CA THR A 66 3.95 21.97 14.64
C THR A 66 5.16 21.04 14.52
N PHE A 67 5.58 20.40 15.63
CA PHE A 67 6.66 19.43 15.60
C PHE A 67 6.42 18.32 14.57
N GLY A 68 7.34 18.27 13.61
CA GLY A 68 7.17 17.43 12.43
C GLY A 68 8.36 17.55 11.50
N TYR A 69 8.39 16.65 10.53
CA TYR A 69 9.31 16.72 9.41
C TYR A 69 8.58 16.43 8.10
N GLU A 70 9.09 17.05 7.05
CA GLU A 70 8.78 16.73 5.67
C GLU A 70 10.08 16.51 4.90
N GLY A 71 10.04 15.64 3.92
CA GLY A 71 11.24 15.26 3.20
C GLY A 71 10.94 14.59 1.88
N ALA A 72 12.01 14.37 1.14
CA ALA A 72 11.99 13.60 -0.08
C ALA A 72 13.23 12.72 -0.12
N VAL A 73 13.06 11.48 -0.55
CA VAL A 73 14.16 10.57 -0.84
C VAL A 73 14.13 10.23 -2.32
N ASN A 74 15.30 10.22 -2.96
CA ASN A 74 15.50 9.61 -4.26
C ASN A 74 16.39 8.38 -4.10
N ILE A 75 15.81 7.20 -4.30
CA ILE A 75 16.46 5.91 -4.15
C ILE A 75 16.87 5.44 -5.53
N SER A 76 18.17 5.28 -5.77
CA SER A 76 18.68 4.69 -6.99
C SER A 76 18.99 3.21 -6.76
N PHE A 77 18.45 2.34 -7.61
CA PHE A 77 18.57 0.89 -7.46
C PHE A 77 18.70 0.17 -8.79
N PHE A 78 19.34 -1.00 -8.73
CA PHE A 78 19.48 -1.93 -9.84
C PHE A 78 18.49 -3.07 -9.68
N VAL A 79 17.89 -3.54 -10.78
CA VAL A 79 16.94 -4.66 -10.78
C VAL A 79 17.66 -5.93 -11.24
N HIS A 80 17.85 -6.87 -10.31
CA HIS A 80 18.45 -8.19 -10.55
C HIS A 80 17.47 -9.21 -11.12
N LYS A 81 16.16 -9.03 -10.87
CA LYS A 81 15.12 -9.91 -11.40
C LYS A 81 13.89 -9.08 -11.73
N SER A 82 13.35 -9.27 -12.93
CA SER A 82 12.21 -8.48 -13.39
C SER A 82 11.03 -8.56 -12.41
N THR A 83 10.43 -7.41 -12.09
CA THR A 83 9.34 -7.31 -11.10
C THR A 83 8.49 -6.07 -11.33
N ASP A 84 7.21 -6.12 -10.95
CA ASP A 84 6.26 -4.99 -10.93
C ASP A 84 6.02 -4.46 -9.50
N VAL A 85 6.78 -4.96 -8.51
CA VAL A 85 6.61 -4.60 -7.09
C VAL A 85 7.95 -4.16 -6.50
N VAL A 86 7.94 -3.01 -5.83
CA VAL A 86 9.05 -2.50 -5.02
C VAL A 86 8.64 -2.60 -3.55
N VAL A 87 9.41 -3.36 -2.76
CA VAL A 87 9.20 -3.51 -1.32
C VAL A 87 10.35 -2.84 -0.58
N LEU A 88 10.03 -1.91 0.31
CA LEU A 88 10.98 -1.15 1.12
C LEU A 88 10.60 -1.24 2.59
N HIS A 89 11.56 -1.04 3.49
CA HIS A 89 11.22 -0.77 4.88
C HIS A 89 10.61 0.63 5.04
N ALA A 90 9.52 0.72 5.80
CA ALA A 90 8.88 1.97 6.14
C ALA A 90 8.11 1.84 7.46
N ASN A 91 8.31 2.80 8.36
CA ASN A 91 7.66 2.82 9.67
C ASN A 91 6.89 4.13 9.90
N ASP A 92 5.58 4.05 9.71
CA ASP A 92 4.58 5.07 10.06
C ASP A 92 4.94 6.51 9.67
N PHE A 93 5.06 6.78 8.36
CA PHE A 93 5.05 8.13 7.82
C PHE A 93 3.95 8.28 6.76
N SER A 94 3.50 9.50 6.54
CA SER A 94 2.48 9.82 5.56
C SER A 94 3.11 9.96 4.17
N ILE A 95 2.54 9.25 3.20
CA ILE A 95 2.85 9.35 1.77
C ILE A 95 1.54 9.63 1.04
N LYS A 96 1.57 10.45 -0.01
CA LYS A 96 0.45 10.61 -0.96
C LYS A 96 0.81 9.93 -2.27
N LEU A 97 -0.14 9.27 -2.93
CA LEU A 97 0.11 8.51 -4.17
C LEU A 97 0.81 9.36 -5.25
N GLY A 98 0.31 10.57 -5.51
CA GLY A 98 0.92 11.51 -6.48
C GLY A 98 2.29 12.08 -6.08
N LYS A 99 2.87 11.58 -4.98
CA LYS A 99 4.20 11.96 -4.48
C LYS A 99 5.20 10.81 -4.55
N ILE A 100 4.86 9.73 -5.25
CA ILE A 100 5.78 8.66 -5.63
C ILE A 100 6.03 8.78 -7.13
N ARG A 101 7.30 8.81 -7.55
CA ARG A 101 7.68 8.86 -8.97
C ARG A 101 8.77 7.84 -9.23
N LEU A 102 8.59 7.00 -10.24
CA LEU A 102 9.56 6.00 -10.66
C LEU A 102 10.01 6.23 -12.10
N LEU A 103 11.32 6.24 -12.32
CA LEU A 103 11.96 6.51 -13.61
C LEU A 103 13.04 5.46 -13.92
N GLU A 104 13.13 5.02 -15.17
CA GLU A 104 14.32 4.32 -15.68
C GLU A 104 15.42 5.35 -16.03
N TRP A 105 16.66 5.09 -15.62
CA TRP A 105 17.77 6.04 -15.81
C TRP A 105 18.12 6.33 -17.26
N ASN A 106 18.19 5.30 -18.12
CA ASN A 106 18.70 5.45 -19.48
C ASN A 106 17.69 6.08 -20.43
N THR A 107 16.42 5.75 -20.25
CA THR A 107 15.34 6.14 -21.16
C THR A 107 14.53 7.31 -20.61
N LEU A 108 14.64 7.60 -19.31
CA LEU A 108 13.77 8.51 -18.56
C LEU A 108 12.28 8.12 -18.65
N ASN A 109 12.00 6.86 -18.99
CA ASN A 109 10.65 6.32 -19.03
C ASN A 109 10.03 6.39 -17.63
N LYS A 110 8.81 6.91 -17.56
CA LYS A 110 7.99 6.95 -16.36
C LYS A 110 7.25 5.62 -16.19
N TYR A 111 7.23 5.14 -14.97
CA TYR A 111 6.44 3.98 -14.57
C TYR A 111 5.36 4.47 -13.60
N GLU A 112 4.09 4.28 -13.96
CA GLU A 112 2.98 4.75 -13.14
C GLU A 112 2.81 3.84 -11.92
N VAL A 113 2.70 4.46 -10.75
CA VAL A 113 2.42 3.75 -9.49
C VAL A 113 0.92 3.50 -9.42
N THR A 114 0.52 2.23 -9.54
CA THR A 114 -0.89 1.82 -9.56
C THR A 114 -1.46 1.69 -8.16
N GLU A 115 -0.63 1.27 -7.20
CA GLU A 115 -1.03 1.04 -5.82
C GLU A 115 0.19 1.20 -4.89
N PHE A 116 -0.05 1.63 -3.65
CA PHE A 116 0.88 1.35 -2.56
C PHE A 116 0.11 0.94 -1.30
N SER A 117 0.75 0.13 -0.47
CA SER A 117 0.20 -0.28 0.82
C SER A 117 1.30 -0.39 1.88
N PHE A 118 0.89 -0.33 3.15
CA PHE A 118 1.78 -0.54 4.28
C PHE A 118 1.52 -1.89 4.92
N ASN A 119 2.57 -2.70 5.08
CA ASN A 119 2.57 -3.86 5.96
C ASN A 119 3.12 -3.46 7.32
N ARG A 120 2.25 -3.02 8.23
CA ARG A 120 2.63 -2.58 9.59
C ARG A 120 3.18 -3.69 10.48
N LYS A 121 2.98 -4.96 10.12
CA LYS A 121 3.51 -6.10 10.90
C LYS A 121 5.00 -6.30 10.64
N LEU A 122 5.45 -6.04 9.41
CA LEU A 122 6.83 -6.24 8.96
C LEU A 122 7.55 -4.92 8.64
N ASP A 123 6.92 -3.78 8.95
CA ASP A 123 7.39 -2.44 8.63
C ASP A 123 7.77 -2.28 7.16
N TYR A 124 6.86 -2.64 6.25
CA TYR A 124 7.04 -2.45 4.81
C TYR A 124 6.15 -1.39 4.20
N LEU A 125 6.70 -0.70 3.20
CA LEU A 125 6.00 -0.03 2.11
C LEU A 125 6.10 -0.92 0.87
N ILE A 126 4.95 -1.28 0.31
CA ILE A 126 4.84 -2.08 -0.91
C ILE A 126 4.27 -1.17 -1.98
N ILE A 127 5.00 -1.00 -3.08
CA ILE A 127 4.64 -0.15 -4.21
C ILE A 127 4.46 -1.04 -5.43
N LYS A 128 3.32 -0.94 -6.09
CA LYS A 128 3.04 -1.64 -7.35
C LYS A 128 3.07 -0.66 -8.51
N VAL A 129 3.66 -1.07 -9.62
CA VAL A 129 3.74 -0.28 -10.85
C VAL A 129 2.96 -0.92 -11.99
N ASP A 130 2.63 -0.12 -13.00
CA ASP A 130 1.84 -0.50 -14.17
C ASP A 130 2.52 -1.50 -15.11
N SER A 131 3.85 -1.61 -15.02
CA SER A 131 4.67 -2.42 -15.91
C SER A 131 5.91 -2.93 -15.22
N TYR A 132 6.43 -4.06 -15.70
CA TYR A 132 7.60 -4.69 -15.10
C TYR A 132 8.85 -3.81 -15.24
N LEU A 133 9.53 -3.61 -14.12
CA LEU A 133 10.91 -3.18 -14.07
C LEU A 133 11.76 -4.32 -14.63
N LYS A 134 12.59 -4.01 -15.61
CA LYS A 134 13.35 -4.98 -16.39
C LYS A 134 14.65 -5.33 -15.68
N GLU A 135 14.96 -6.60 -15.66
CA GLU A 135 16.27 -7.11 -15.20
C GLU A 135 17.43 -6.44 -15.94
N GLY A 136 18.52 -6.18 -15.22
CA GLY A 136 19.72 -5.56 -15.79
C GLY A 136 19.63 -4.05 -15.95
N ARG A 137 18.58 -3.39 -15.44
CA ARG A 137 18.34 -1.95 -15.58
C ARG A 137 18.43 -1.21 -14.25
N TYR A 138 18.65 0.11 -14.37
CA TYR A 138 18.81 1.05 -13.27
C TYR A 138 17.61 2.00 -13.21
N TYR A 139 17.13 2.23 -12.00
CA TYR A 139 15.92 3.02 -11.74
C TYR A 139 16.13 4.03 -10.62
N SER A 140 15.29 5.07 -10.63
CA SER A 140 15.22 6.10 -9.60
C SER A 140 13.79 6.17 -9.06
N LEU A 141 13.63 5.90 -7.76
CA LEU A 141 12.36 6.03 -7.04
C LEU A 141 12.41 7.25 -6.13
N ASN A 142 11.61 8.26 -6.47
CA ASN A 142 11.40 9.42 -5.63
C ASN A 142 10.14 9.26 -4.77
N ILE A 143 10.25 9.50 -3.47
CA ILE A 143 9.14 9.48 -2.52
C ILE A 143 9.21 10.76 -1.69
N GLU A 144 8.16 11.57 -1.72
CA GLU A 144 7.98 12.65 -0.73
C GLU A 144 7.16 12.12 0.45
N PHE A 145 7.64 12.39 1.65
CA PHE A 145 7.09 11.86 2.90
C PHE A 145 7.05 12.93 3.99
N GLY A 146 6.22 12.71 5.00
CA GLY A 146 6.20 13.56 6.18
C GLY A 146 5.54 12.89 7.37
N ARG A 147 5.82 13.40 8.57
CA ARG A 147 5.27 12.87 9.82
C ARG A 147 5.29 13.94 10.91
N ARG A 148 4.30 13.92 11.79
CA ARG A 148 4.40 14.60 13.08
C ARG A 148 5.42 13.90 13.97
N MET A 149 6.27 14.67 14.63
CA MET A 149 7.22 14.10 15.57
C MET A 149 6.56 13.82 16.93
N SER A 150 7.07 12.80 17.60
CA SER A 150 6.64 12.41 18.94
C SER A 150 7.83 11.80 19.68
N GLU A 151 7.67 11.51 20.97
CA GLU A 151 8.68 10.80 21.77
C GLU A 151 8.72 9.28 21.48
N ASN A 152 7.86 8.78 20.59
CA ASN A 152 7.82 7.37 20.23
C ASN A 152 9.07 6.95 19.45
N ARG A 153 10.01 6.31 20.15
CA ARG A 153 11.27 5.81 19.60
C ARG A 153 11.11 4.75 18.51
N ARG A 154 9.98 4.02 18.46
CA ARG A 154 9.73 3.05 17.37
C ARG A 154 9.70 3.74 16.00
N GLY A 155 9.37 5.02 15.93
CA GLY A 155 9.34 5.78 14.68
C GLY A 155 10.70 6.14 14.08
N GLY A 156 11.81 5.79 14.73
CA GLY A 156 13.17 6.05 14.25
C GLY A 156 13.65 7.47 14.46
N TYR A 157 12.96 8.47 13.88
CA TYR A 157 13.27 9.90 14.06
C TYR A 157 12.26 10.53 15.03
N PHE A 158 12.72 10.81 16.26
CA PHE A 158 11.87 11.15 17.41
C PHE A 158 12.42 12.35 18.20
N LEU A 159 11.61 12.85 19.13
CA LEU A 159 11.96 13.95 20.03
C LEU A 159 12.49 13.41 21.36
N VAL A 160 13.45 14.13 21.95
CA VAL A 160 13.91 13.95 23.32
C VAL A 160 13.91 15.31 24.00
N TYR A 161 13.39 15.37 25.22
CA TYR A 161 13.45 16.56 26.06
C TYR A 161 14.50 16.36 27.15
N SER A 162 15.32 17.38 27.36
CA SER A 162 16.30 17.45 28.44
C SER A 162 16.28 18.85 29.00
N THR A 163 16.15 18.96 30.32
CA THR A 163 16.33 20.22 31.05
C THR A 163 17.72 20.20 31.68
N ASP A 164 18.45 21.31 31.59
CA ASP A 164 19.64 21.48 32.43
C ASP A 164 19.20 21.54 33.90
N VAL A 165 19.91 20.81 34.75
CA VAL A 165 19.63 20.67 36.20
C VAL A 165 19.71 22.03 36.94
N GLY A 166 20.12 23.11 36.26
CA GLY A 166 20.23 24.47 36.81
C GLY A 166 19.09 25.44 36.50
N SER A 167 18.08 25.08 35.70
CA SER A 167 17.03 26.03 35.28
C SER A 167 15.78 26.05 36.18
N GLN A 168 15.96 25.71 37.46
CA GLN A 168 14.96 25.91 38.52
C GLN A 168 15.48 26.92 39.53
N GLN A 169 15.56 28.20 39.12
CA GLN A 169 15.37 29.37 39.98
C GLN A 169 15.60 30.67 39.19
N LYS A 170 14.51 31.33 38.80
CA LYS A 170 14.27 32.73 39.17
C LYS A 170 12.80 33.08 39.06
#